data_AF-A0A3M1DS21-F1
#
_entry.id   AF-A0A3M1DS21-F1
#
_cell.length_a   1.000
_cell.length_b   1.000
_cell.length_c   1.000
_cell.angle_alpha   90.00
_cell.angle_beta   90.00
_cell.angle_gamma   90.00
#
_symmetry.space_group_name_H-M   'P 1'
#
loop_
_entity.id
_entity.type
_entity.pdbx_description
1 polymer ?
#
loop_
_entity_poly.entity_id
_entity_poly.type
_entity_poly.pdbx_seq_one_letter_code
_entity_poly.pdbx_strand_id
1 'polypeptide(L)'
;DGAFARHGPGPRAMRWHEKDVILASADQVAIDAISAHLQGFDPLSIPFIRIAHEMGLGVGDPRQIEIVGEDPEWVLSQNWGFVQEDTFASRGQKLIYHGPLKPFENLLLRTPLVPWSYIASRFYHDVYWYPFVGRKRVEAALQTKWGKLFAEYGSEAGYGGVVMPGMDPKTVTTVAAGLALLTAGIGALIWWLGRKRE
;
A
#
# COMPACT_ATOMS: atom_id res chain seq x y z
N ASP A 1 -11.29 5.85 9.00
CA ASP A 1 -11.04 7.02 9.86
C ASP A 1 -10.07 7.95 9.12
N GLY A 2 -10.16 9.26 9.35
CA GLY A 2 -9.29 10.26 8.71
C GLY A 2 -8.30 10.90 9.69
N ALA A 3 -8.11 10.30 10.88
CA ALA A 3 -7.02 10.65 11.79
C ALA A 3 -5.67 10.59 11.06
N PHE A 4 -5.39 9.44 10.44
CA PHE A 4 -4.35 9.28 9.43
C PHE A 4 -4.95 8.98 8.06
N ALA A 5 -4.71 9.89 7.12
CA ALA A 5 -4.99 9.66 5.71
C ALA A 5 -3.69 9.26 4.98
N ARG A 6 -3.79 8.50 3.90
CA ARG A 6 -2.63 7.93 3.21
C ARG A 6 -2.77 8.02 1.69
N HIS A 7 -1.67 8.34 1.01
CA HIS A 7 -1.60 8.35 -0.46
C HIS A 7 -0.27 7.77 -0.97
N GLY A 8 -0.12 7.71 -2.29
CA GLY A 8 1.03 7.11 -2.96
C GLY A 8 0.82 5.60 -3.18
N PRO A 9 1.88 4.78 -3.09
CA PRO A 9 1.78 3.38 -3.44
C PRO A 9 1.21 2.54 -2.29
N GLY A 10 -0.12 2.50 -2.21
CA GLY A 10 -0.86 1.68 -1.25
C GLY A 10 -0.89 0.18 -1.58
N PRO A 11 -1.37 -0.65 -0.64
CA PRO A 11 -1.80 -0.30 0.72
C PRO A 11 -0.66 -0.25 1.75
N ARG A 12 0.56 -0.68 1.38
CA ARG A 12 1.68 -0.82 2.34
C ARG A 12 2.71 0.31 2.27
N ALA A 13 2.99 0.82 1.08
CA ALA A 13 4.10 1.75 0.86
C ALA A 13 3.69 3.24 0.84
N MET A 14 2.59 3.55 1.52
CA MET A 14 1.96 4.87 1.48
C MET A 14 2.78 5.94 2.22
N ARG A 15 2.48 7.21 1.89
CA ARG A 15 2.86 8.38 2.68
C ARG A 15 1.65 8.76 3.54
N TRP A 16 1.88 8.86 4.85
CA TRP A 16 0.84 9.23 5.81
C TRP A 16 0.74 10.75 5.92
N HIS A 17 -0.47 11.20 6.25
CA HIS A 17 -0.81 12.59 6.52
C HIS A 17 -1.77 12.62 7.70
N GLU A 18 -1.58 13.58 8.59
CA GLU A 18 -2.55 13.89 9.63
C GLU A 18 -3.61 14.82 9.04
N LYS A 19 -4.89 14.42 9.10
CA LYS A 19 -6.02 15.19 8.55
C LYS A 19 -7.11 15.49 9.55
N ASP A 20 -7.19 14.72 10.64
CA ASP A 20 -8.10 14.97 11.76
C ASP A 20 -9.59 14.92 11.44
N VAL A 21 -9.95 14.25 10.35
CA VAL A 21 -11.35 14.13 9.93
C VAL A 21 -11.90 12.77 10.34
N ILE A 22 -13.13 12.74 10.84
CA ILE A 22 -13.89 11.50 10.98
C ILE A 22 -15.13 11.63 10.10
N LEU A 23 -15.29 10.70 9.17
CA LEU A 23 -16.46 10.64 8.30
C LEU A 23 -17.42 9.58 8.83
N ALA A 24 -18.70 9.93 8.86
CA ALA A 24 -19.79 9.02 9.17
C ALA A 24 -20.98 9.35 8.26
N SER A 25 -21.66 8.32 7.76
CA SER A 25 -22.81 8.47 6.88
C SER A 25 -23.71 7.24 6.99
N ALA A 26 -25.01 7.44 6.82
CA ALA A 26 -25.96 6.35 6.60
C ALA A 26 -25.94 5.86 5.14
N ASP A 27 -25.52 6.72 4.20
CA ASP A 27 -25.35 6.40 2.79
C ASP A 27 -23.90 6.02 2.50
N GLN A 28 -23.71 4.77 2.04
CA GLN A 28 -22.41 4.18 1.74
C GLN A 28 -21.73 4.78 0.50
N VAL A 29 -22.51 5.28 -0.46
CA VAL A 29 -21.98 5.95 -1.65
C VAL A 29 -21.53 7.37 -1.28
N ALA A 30 -22.32 8.06 -0.45
CA ALA A 30 -22.03 9.43 -0.03
C ALA A 30 -20.73 9.52 0.78
N ILE A 31 -20.46 8.58 1.68
CA ILE A 31 -19.22 8.60 2.47
C ILE A 31 -17.97 8.39 1.60
N ASP A 32 -18.05 7.49 0.63
CA ASP A 32 -16.96 7.23 -0.30
C ASP A 32 -16.76 8.43 -1.24
N ALA A 33 -17.84 9.09 -1.67
CA ALA A 33 -17.78 10.28 -2.50
C ALA A 33 -17.12 11.47 -1.77
N ILE A 34 -17.54 11.76 -0.53
CA ILE A 34 -16.90 12.81 0.28
C ILE A 34 -15.44 12.43 0.58
N SER A 35 -15.16 11.17 0.93
CA SER A 35 -13.79 10.70 1.14
C SER A 35 -12.91 10.90 -0.09
N ALA A 36 -13.40 10.58 -1.28
CA ALA A 36 -12.68 10.79 -2.54
C ALA A 36 -12.46 12.28 -2.84
N HIS A 37 -13.50 13.10 -2.66
CA HIS A 37 -13.44 14.56 -2.84
C HIS A 37 -12.38 15.20 -1.94
N LEU A 38 -12.40 14.89 -0.64
CA LEU A 38 -11.42 15.40 0.33
C LEU A 38 -9.98 15.03 -0.09
N GLN A 39 -9.78 13.80 -0.57
CA GLN A 39 -8.48 13.34 -1.07
C GLN A 39 -8.04 14.06 -2.35
N GLY A 40 -8.92 14.79 -3.03
CA GLY A 40 -8.62 15.54 -4.25
C GLY A 40 -8.97 14.80 -5.53
N PHE A 41 -9.75 13.72 -5.46
CA PHE A 41 -10.27 12.99 -6.61
C PHE A 41 -11.67 13.48 -6.97
N ASP A 42 -12.02 13.44 -8.25
CA ASP A 42 -13.40 13.59 -8.69
C ASP A 42 -14.18 12.29 -8.37
N PRO A 43 -15.18 12.32 -7.47
CA PRO A 43 -15.91 11.12 -7.08
C PRO A 43 -16.60 10.41 -8.26
N LEU A 44 -17.14 11.17 -9.22
CA LEU A 44 -17.84 10.58 -10.37
C LEU A 44 -16.87 10.05 -11.44
N SER A 45 -15.58 10.38 -11.37
CA SER A 45 -14.55 9.71 -12.17
C SER A 45 -14.26 8.28 -11.67
N ILE A 46 -14.61 7.95 -10.43
CA ILE A 46 -14.38 6.66 -9.81
C ILE A 46 -15.53 5.70 -10.17
N PRO A 47 -15.27 4.59 -10.90
CA PRO A 47 -16.34 3.80 -11.51
C PRO A 47 -17.38 3.26 -10.53
N PHE A 48 -16.96 2.77 -9.36
CA PHE A 48 -17.91 2.18 -8.40
C PHE A 48 -18.82 3.23 -7.74
N ILE A 49 -18.30 4.44 -7.45
CA ILE A 49 -19.09 5.55 -6.93
C ILE A 49 -20.09 6.01 -7.99
N ARG A 50 -19.61 6.25 -9.22
CA ARG A 50 -20.45 6.68 -10.34
C ARG A 50 -21.56 5.68 -10.65
N ILE A 51 -21.24 4.40 -10.77
CA ILE A 51 -22.23 3.35 -11.08
C ILE A 51 -23.28 3.27 -9.96
N ALA A 52 -22.87 3.28 -8.69
CA ALA A 52 -23.82 3.22 -7.58
C ALA A 52 -24.75 4.45 -7.55
N HIS A 53 -24.21 5.63 -7.86
CA HIS A 53 -24.98 6.86 -8.01
C HIS A 53 -25.99 6.80 -9.16
N GLU A 54 -25.55 6.39 -10.36
CA GLU A 54 -26.40 6.24 -11.55
C GLU A 54 -27.51 5.21 -11.33
N MET A 55 -27.26 4.19 -10.50
CA MET A 55 -28.24 3.17 -10.13
C MET A 55 -29.19 3.59 -9.00
N GLY A 56 -29.01 4.79 -8.42
CA GLY A 56 -29.82 5.26 -7.29
C GLY A 56 -29.60 4.48 -5.99
N LEU A 57 -28.44 3.81 -5.84
CA LEU A 57 -28.07 3.07 -4.62
C LEU A 57 -27.51 3.98 -3.52
N GLY A 58 -27.26 5.25 -3.84
CA GLY A 58 -26.80 6.30 -2.95
C GLY A 58 -26.36 7.53 -3.74
N VAL A 59 -25.88 8.56 -3.06
CA VAL A 59 -25.52 9.85 -3.68
C VAL A 59 -24.00 9.95 -3.86
N GLY A 60 -23.53 10.00 -5.11
CA GLY A 60 -22.10 10.11 -5.45
C GLY A 60 -21.61 11.50 -5.80
N ASP A 61 -22.51 12.46 -6.06
CA ASP A 61 -22.16 13.85 -6.35
C ASP A 61 -22.08 14.66 -5.03
N PRO A 62 -20.90 15.18 -4.62
CA PRO A 62 -20.74 15.93 -3.38
C PRO A 62 -21.70 17.11 -3.22
N ARG A 63 -22.16 17.72 -4.32
CA ARG A 63 -23.08 18.87 -4.29
C ARG A 63 -24.51 18.48 -3.91
N GLN A 64 -24.82 17.19 -3.94
CA GLN A 64 -26.13 16.63 -3.60
C GLN A 64 -26.14 15.98 -2.21
N ILE A 65 -24.98 15.94 -1.54
CA ILE A 65 -24.81 15.31 -0.22
C ILE A 65 -25.06 16.35 0.86
N GLU A 66 -25.93 16.03 1.81
CA GLU A 66 -26.11 16.83 3.02
C GLU A 66 -24.90 16.62 3.95
N ILE A 67 -24.20 17.71 4.27
CA ILE A 67 -23.08 17.71 5.20
C ILE A 67 -23.57 18.23 6.55
N VAL A 68 -23.36 17.43 7.59
CA VAL A 68 -23.73 17.75 8.97
C VAL A 68 -22.50 17.73 9.87
N GLY A 69 -22.42 18.69 10.80
CA GLY A 69 -21.38 18.76 11.83
C GLY A 69 -20.25 19.74 11.52
N GLU A 70 -19.74 19.73 10.29
CA GLU A 70 -18.73 20.68 9.80
C GLU A 70 -19.35 21.66 8.79
N ASP A 71 -18.71 22.81 8.55
CA ASP A 71 -19.15 23.76 7.53
C ASP A 71 -19.11 23.12 6.12
N PRO A 72 -20.24 23.02 5.40
CA PRO A 72 -20.30 22.41 4.08
C PRO A 72 -19.36 23.07 3.07
N GLU A 73 -19.23 24.40 3.11
CA GLU A 73 -18.33 25.13 2.20
C GLU A 73 -16.87 24.80 2.48
N TRP A 74 -16.48 24.74 3.76
CA TRP A 74 -15.14 24.29 4.14
C TRP A 74 -14.86 22.87 3.62
N VAL A 75 -15.77 21.92 3.81
CA VAL A 75 -15.61 20.53 3.35
C VAL A 75 -15.47 20.47 1.83
N LEU A 76 -16.34 21.16 1.09
CA LEU A 76 -16.33 21.16 -0.37
C LEU A 76 -15.11 21.91 -0.94
N SER A 77 -14.52 22.85 -0.20
CA SER A 77 -13.27 23.52 -0.59
C SER A 77 -12.00 22.67 -0.40
N GLN A 78 -12.08 21.57 0.34
CA GLN A 78 -10.90 20.74 0.61
C GLN A 78 -10.43 20.00 -0.65
N ASN A 79 -9.12 20.00 -0.85
CA ASN A 79 -8.44 19.15 -1.81
C ASN A 79 -7.05 18.82 -1.25
N TRP A 80 -6.85 17.58 -0.82
CA TRP A 80 -5.59 17.18 -0.20
C TRP A 80 -4.47 16.87 -1.22
N GLY A 81 -4.78 16.89 -2.53
CA GLY A 81 -3.81 16.63 -3.59
C GLY A 81 -3.22 15.22 -3.52
N PHE A 82 -4.00 14.24 -3.06
CA PHE A 82 -3.53 12.87 -2.99
C PHE A 82 -3.36 12.29 -4.39
N VAL A 83 -2.35 11.45 -4.51
CA VAL A 83 -1.99 10.80 -5.77
C VAL A 83 -1.88 9.30 -5.56
N GLN A 84 -2.36 8.55 -6.55
CA GLN A 84 -2.12 7.11 -6.63
C GLN A 84 -0.81 6.86 -7.37
N GLU A 85 0.10 6.11 -6.76
CA GLU A 85 1.38 5.76 -7.35
C GLU A 85 1.59 4.25 -7.29
N ASP A 86 2.63 3.77 -7.99
CA ASP A 86 3.06 2.38 -7.92
C ASP A 86 4.45 2.24 -7.31
N THR A 87 4.62 1.17 -6.53
CA THR A 87 5.96 0.68 -6.17
C THR A 87 6.60 -0.04 -7.35
N PHE A 88 7.91 -0.26 -7.28
CA PHE A 88 8.60 -1.17 -8.21
C PHE A 88 7.92 -2.54 -8.28
N ALA A 89 7.55 -3.11 -7.12
CA ALA A 89 6.85 -4.39 -7.05
C ALA A 89 5.46 -4.35 -7.70
N SER A 90 4.66 -3.31 -7.44
CA SER A 90 3.32 -3.20 -8.03
C SER A 90 3.37 -2.91 -9.53
N ARG A 91 4.37 -2.19 -10.03
CA ARG A 91 4.63 -2.06 -11.48
C ARG A 91 4.89 -3.43 -12.11
N GLY A 92 5.78 -4.24 -11.51
CA GLY A 92 6.05 -5.60 -11.98
C GLY A 92 4.80 -6.48 -11.98
N GLN A 93 4.01 -6.42 -10.90
CA GLN A 93 2.75 -7.14 -10.79
C GLN A 93 1.72 -6.70 -11.86
N LYS A 94 1.59 -5.39 -12.12
CA LYS A 94 0.71 -4.85 -13.16
C LYS A 94 1.14 -5.30 -14.56
N LEU A 95 2.44 -5.42 -14.83
CA LEU A 95 2.94 -5.98 -16.08
C LEU A 95 2.50 -7.43 -16.30
N ILE A 96 2.41 -8.22 -15.23
CA ILE A 96 1.96 -9.62 -15.28
C ILE A 96 0.43 -9.70 -15.38
N TYR A 97 -0.33 -8.89 -14.63
CA TYR A 97 -1.80 -9.01 -14.61
C TYR A 97 -2.52 -8.28 -15.74
N HIS A 98 -1.97 -7.17 -16.22
CA HIS A 98 -2.65 -6.28 -17.17
C HIS A 98 -1.73 -5.82 -18.32
N GLY A 99 -0.46 -6.24 -18.32
CA GLY A 99 0.53 -5.80 -19.27
C GLY A 99 1.04 -6.90 -20.20
N PRO A 100 2.21 -6.69 -20.83
CA PRO A 100 2.75 -7.59 -21.85
C PRO A 100 3.15 -8.97 -21.31
N LEU A 101 3.29 -9.13 -19.99
CA LEU A 101 3.62 -10.42 -19.37
C LEU A 101 2.39 -11.26 -19.03
N LYS A 102 1.18 -10.78 -19.37
CA LYS A 102 -0.09 -11.51 -19.17
C LYS A 102 -0.11 -12.93 -19.75
N PRO A 103 0.46 -13.22 -20.94
CA PRO A 103 0.50 -14.59 -21.46
C PRO A 103 1.26 -15.57 -20.55
N PHE A 104 2.20 -15.06 -19.74
CA PHE A 104 2.99 -15.86 -18.81
C PHE A 104 2.36 -15.95 -17.41
N GLU A 105 1.23 -15.29 -17.14
CA GLU A 105 0.58 -15.30 -15.82
C GLU A 105 0.36 -16.74 -15.34
N ASN A 106 -0.16 -17.63 -16.19
CA ASN A 106 -0.42 -19.01 -15.80
C ASN A 106 0.85 -19.72 -15.36
N LEU A 107 1.95 -19.59 -16.12
CA LEU A 107 3.23 -20.20 -15.79
C LEU A 107 3.79 -19.64 -14.48
N LEU A 108 3.80 -18.31 -14.36
CA LEU A 108 4.41 -17.61 -13.23
C LEU A 108 3.59 -17.72 -11.95
N LEU A 109 2.26 -17.72 -12.04
CA LEU A 109 1.36 -17.49 -10.90
C LEU A 109 0.31 -18.60 -10.70
N ARG A 110 0.28 -19.65 -11.53
CA ARG A 110 -0.66 -20.78 -11.39
C ARG A 110 -0.03 -22.16 -11.49
N THR A 111 1.30 -22.25 -11.33
CA THR A 111 2.05 -23.52 -11.30
C THR A 111 2.80 -23.69 -9.97
N PRO A 112 3.45 -24.84 -9.71
CA PRO A 112 4.36 -24.98 -8.57
C PRO A 112 5.51 -23.95 -8.52
N LEU A 113 5.72 -23.14 -9.57
CA LEU A 113 6.67 -22.03 -9.56
C LEU A 113 6.23 -20.86 -8.67
N VAL A 114 4.92 -20.71 -8.40
CA VAL A 114 4.32 -19.60 -7.63
C VAL A 114 5.11 -19.10 -6.42
N PRO A 115 5.78 -19.95 -5.61
CA PRO A 115 6.58 -19.48 -4.47
C PRO A 115 7.58 -18.36 -4.78
N TRP A 116 8.07 -18.25 -6.03
CA TRP A 116 8.96 -17.15 -6.45
C TRP A 116 8.32 -15.77 -6.19
N SER A 117 7.02 -15.62 -6.42
CA SER A 117 6.30 -14.35 -6.29
C SER A 117 6.18 -13.91 -4.83
N TYR A 118 5.95 -14.85 -3.92
CA TYR A 118 5.94 -14.60 -2.48
C TYR A 118 7.33 -14.23 -1.97
N ILE A 119 8.38 -14.90 -2.47
CA ILE A 119 9.76 -14.59 -2.13
C ILE A 119 10.12 -13.18 -2.61
N ALA A 120 9.80 -12.85 -3.86
CA ALA A 120 10.05 -11.52 -4.42
C ALA A 120 9.30 -10.42 -3.65
N SER A 121 8.04 -10.65 -3.27
CA SER A 121 7.26 -9.71 -2.48
C SER A 121 7.83 -9.50 -1.07
N ARG A 122 8.17 -10.60 -0.36
CA ARG A 122 8.79 -10.54 0.96
C ARG A 122 10.17 -9.89 0.92
N PHE A 123 10.97 -10.19 -0.10
CA PHE A 123 12.26 -9.53 -0.29
C PHE A 123 12.09 -8.02 -0.48
N TYR A 124 11.22 -7.61 -1.41
CA TYR A 124 10.97 -6.21 -1.66
C TYR A 124 10.46 -5.49 -0.41
N HIS A 125 9.51 -6.09 0.33
CA HIS A 125 8.88 -5.43 1.46
C HIS A 125 9.67 -5.57 2.77
N ASP A 126 9.97 -6.78 3.19
CA ASP A 126 10.47 -7.08 4.55
C ASP A 126 11.99 -6.89 4.68
N VAL A 127 12.73 -6.98 3.56
CA VAL A 127 14.19 -6.82 3.54
C VAL A 127 14.58 -5.43 3.06
N TYR A 128 13.95 -4.94 2.00
CA TYR A 128 14.28 -3.64 1.43
C TYR A 128 13.36 -2.51 1.94
N TRP A 129 12.09 -2.52 1.55
CA TRP A 129 11.25 -1.33 1.68
C TRP A 129 11.00 -0.97 3.15
N TYR A 130 10.57 -1.91 3.99
CA TYR A 130 10.20 -1.63 5.37
C TYR A 130 11.42 -1.23 6.22
N PRO A 131 12.54 -1.97 6.27
CA PRO A 131 13.68 -1.58 7.11
C PRO A 131 14.29 -0.23 6.74
N PHE A 132 14.39 0.07 5.44
CA PHE A 132 15.11 1.27 4.97
C PHE A 132 14.20 2.50 4.75
N VAL A 133 12.93 2.30 4.41
CA VAL A 133 11.97 3.38 4.07
C VAL A 133 10.78 3.38 5.02
N GLY A 134 10.08 2.25 5.15
CA GLY A 134 8.83 2.14 5.89
C GLY A 134 8.99 2.43 7.38
N ARG A 135 10.05 1.89 8.00
CA ARG A 135 10.31 2.02 9.44
C ARG A 135 10.45 3.49 9.85
N LYS A 136 11.24 4.26 9.12
CA LYS A 136 11.41 5.71 9.35
C LYS A 136 10.08 6.46 9.22
N ARG A 137 9.23 6.07 8.26
CA ARG A 137 7.89 6.68 8.11
C ARG A 137 7.01 6.34 9.28
N VAL A 138 7.00 5.09 9.75
CA VAL A 138 6.19 4.70 10.91
C VAL A 138 6.71 5.38 12.17
N GLU A 139 8.02 5.41 12.40
CA GLU A 139 8.63 6.14 13.53
C GLU A 139 8.23 7.62 13.54
N ALA A 140 8.22 8.27 12.37
CA ALA A 140 7.75 9.65 12.23
C ALA A 140 6.23 9.78 12.47
N ALA A 141 5.41 8.83 12.01
CA ALA A 141 3.97 8.82 12.26
C ALA A 141 3.65 8.69 13.76
N LEU A 142 4.44 7.93 14.50
CA LEU A 142 4.28 7.76 15.95
C LEU A 142 4.57 9.05 16.73
N GLN A 143 5.28 10.02 16.15
CA GLN A 143 5.53 11.30 16.79
C GLN A 143 4.36 12.29 16.68
N THR A 144 3.35 12.00 15.83
CA THR A 144 2.18 12.88 15.71
C THR A 144 1.22 12.69 16.87
N LYS A 145 0.20 13.56 16.99
CA LYS A 145 -0.76 13.48 18.09
C LYS A 145 -1.51 12.15 18.09
N TRP A 146 -1.93 11.66 16.92
CA TRP A 146 -2.59 10.36 16.79
C TRP A 146 -1.62 9.20 16.99
N GLY A 147 -0.37 9.34 16.58
CA GLY A 147 0.67 8.36 16.82
C GLY A 147 0.93 8.12 18.32
N LYS A 148 1.03 9.23 19.08
CA LYS A 148 1.18 9.19 20.54
C LYS A 148 -0.07 8.63 21.22
N LEU A 149 -1.26 9.10 20.83
CA LEU A 149 -2.52 8.58 21.36
C LEU A 149 -2.67 7.08 21.12
N PHE A 150 -2.30 6.59 19.93
CA PHE A 150 -2.33 5.16 19.62
C PHE A 150 -1.37 4.36 20.51
N ALA A 151 -0.17 4.90 20.77
CA ALA A 151 0.81 4.24 21.64
C ALA A 151 0.34 4.18 23.11
N GLU A 152 -0.21 5.28 23.62
CA GLU A 152 -0.74 5.38 24.98
C GLU A 152 -1.99 4.51 25.17
N TYR A 153 -3.00 4.70 24.32
CA TYR A 153 -4.27 3.96 24.42
C TYR A 153 -4.09 2.45 24.24
N GLY A 154 -3.23 2.04 23.30
CA GLY A 154 -2.93 0.61 23.10
C GLY A 154 -2.33 -0.03 24.35
N SER A 155 -1.48 0.70 25.08
CA SER A 155 -0.89 0.22 26.34
C SER A 155 -1.92 0.13 27.48
N GLU A 156 -2.82 1.11 27.59
CA GLU A 156 -3.88 1.14 28.60
C GLU A 156 -4.92 0.04 28.39
N ALA A 157 -5.25 -0.26 27.13
CA ALA A 157 -6.18 -1.32 26.76
C ALA A 157 -5.58 -2.74 26.87
N GLY A 158 -4.35 -2.89 27.38
CA GLY A 158 -3.68 -4.18 27.58
C GLY A 158 -3.11 -4.80 26.29
N TYR A 159 -3.02 -4.04 25.20
CA TYR A 159 -2.32 -4.48 24.00
C TYR A 159 -0.82 -4.22 24.15
N GLY A 160 0.02 -4.96 23.41
CA GLY A 160 1.49 -4.83 23.42
C GLY A 160 2.04 -3.52 22.85
N GLY A 161 1.23 -2.45 22.82
CA GLY A 161 1.54 -1.16 22.24
C GLY A 161 1.85 -1.23 20.74
N VAL A 162 2.70 -0.32 20.28
CA VAL A 162 3.09 -0.23 18.88
C VAL A 162 4.04 -1.37 18.51
N VAL A 163 3.64 -2.20 17.54
CA VAL A 163 4.49 -3.27 16.99
C VAL A 163 5.26 -2.75 15.78
N MET A 164 6.59 -2.65 15.93
CA MET A 164 7.52 -2.30 14.85
C MET A 164 8.30 -3.53 14.41
N PRO A 165 7.82 -4.31 13.42
CA PRO A 165 8.47 -5.56 13.03
C PRO A 165 9.95 -5.34 12.66
N GLY A 166 10.82 -6.22 13.13
CA GLY A 166 12.19 -6.33 12.62
C GLY A 166 12.20 -7.06 11.27
N MET A 167 13.40 -7.23 10.70
CA MET A 167 13.56 -8.17 9.58
C MET A 167 13.27 -9.59 10.09
N ASP A 168 12.40 -10.33 9.41
CA ASP A 168 12.13 -11.73 9.74
C ASP A 168 13.41 -12.56 9.56
N PRO A 169 13.93 -13.21 10.64
CA PRO A 169 15.12 -14.03 10.56
C PRO A 169 15.05 -15.09 9.45
N LYS A 170 13.86 -15.68 9.22
CA LYS A 170 13.67 -16.70 8.16
C LYS A 170 13.84 -16.10 6.77
N THR A 171 13.38 -14.87 6.58
CA THR A 171 13.53 -14.13 5.32
C THR A 171 15.00 -13.79 5.10
N VAL A 172 15.70 -13.31 6.13
CA VAL A 172 17.14 -12.99 6.08
C VAL A 172 17.96 -14.24 5.73
N THR A 173 17.70 -15.38 6.39
CA THR A 173 18.42 -16.64 6.10
C THR A 173 18.12 -17.15 4.70
N THR A 174 16.88 -17.05 4.22
CA THR A 174 16.49 -17.48 2.86
C THR A 174 17.21 -16.64 1.81
N VAL A 175 17.30 -15.32 2.01
CA VAL A 175 18.01 -14.41 1.13
C VAL A 175 19.50 -14.68 1.12
N ALA A 176 20.11 -14.87 2.30
CA ALA A 176 21.53 -15.18 2.43
C ALA A 176 21.88 -16.50 1.72
N ALA A 177 21.06 -17.54 1.89
CA ALA A 177 21.22 -18.81 1.20
C ALA A 177 21.06 -18.67 -0.32
N GLY A 178 20.04 -17.93 -0.78
CA GLY A 178 19.80 -17.67 -2.20
C GLY A 178 20.96 -16.92 -2.87
N LEU A 179 21.48 -15.87 -2.22
CA LEU A 179 22.64 -15.12 -2.70
C LEU A 179 23.89 -16.00 -2.77
N ALA A 180 24.16 -16.80 -1.74
CA ALA A 180 25.30 -17.71 -1.70
C ALA A 180 25.27 -18.74 -2.84
N LEU A 181 24.08 -19.30 -3.13
CA LEU A 181 23.88 -20.22 -4.26
C LEU A 181 24.08 -19.53 -5.61
N LEU A 182 23.58 -18.30 -5.77
CA LEU A 182 23.77 -17.50 -6.98
C LEU A 182 25.26 -17.19 -7.22
N THR A 183 25.98 -16.76 -6.19
CA THR A 183 27.42 -16.47 -6.30
C THR A 183 28.24 -17.72 -6.59
N ALA A 184 27.90 -18.85 -5.95
CA ALA A 184 28.55 -20.13 -6.22
C ALA A 184 28.27 -20.61 -7.65
N GLY A 185 27.04 -20.45 -8.14
CA GLY A 185 26.64 -20.77 -9.51
C GLY A 185 27.35 -19.91 -10.56
N ILE A 186 27.44 -18.61 -10.34
CA ILE A 186 28.19 -17.69 -11.21
C ILE A 186 29.68 -18.05 -11.21
N GLY A 187 30.27 -18.32 -10.04
CA GLY A 187 31.67 -18.75 -9.94
C GLY A 187 31.94 -20.06 -10.68
N ALA A 188 31.07 -21.06 -10.53
CA ALA A 188 31.16 -22.33 -11.24
C ALA A 188 31.00 -22.16 -12.76
N LEU A 189 30.11 -21.27 -13.21
CA LEU A 189 29.90 -20.97 -14.63
C LEU A 189 31.13 -20.27 -15.23
N ILE A 190 31.70 -19.28 -14.54
CA ILE A 190 32.94 -18.59 -14.96
C ILE A 190 34.08 -19.59 -15.06
N TRP A 191 34.24 -20.45 -14.05
CA TRP A 191 35.27 -21.49 -14.05
C TRP A 191 35.10 -22.50 -15.21
N TRP A 192 33.87 -22.94 -15.47
CA TRP A 192 33.57 -23.87 -16.56
C TRP A 192 33.80 -23.24 -17.95
N LEU A 193 33.42 -21.98 -18.14
CA LEU A 193 33.68 -21.25 -19.38
C LEU A 193 35.18 -20.97 -19.58
N GLY A 194 35.93 -20.76 -18.50
CA GLY A 194 37.39 -20.64 -18.53
C GLY A 194 38.07 -21.93 -18.99
N ARG A 195 37.61 -23.09 -18.51
CA ARG A 195 38.12 -24.41 -18.91
C ARG A 195 37.86 -24.80 -20.37
N LYS A 196 36.89 -24.17 -21.05
CA LYS A 196 36.59 -24.43 -22.47
C LYS A 196 37.42 -23.57 -23.43
N ARG A 197 38.18 -22.61 -22.91
CA ARG A 197 39.04 -21.70 -23.70
C ARG A 197 40.52 -22.12 -23.72
N GLU A 198 40.90 -23.11 -22.92
CA GLU A 198 42.19 -23.83 -22.99
C GLU A 198 42.02 -25.09 -23.86
#